data_AF-A0AAV4RDK2-F1
#
_entry.id   AF-A0AAV4RDK2-F1
#
_cell.length_a   1.000
_cell.length_b   1.000
_cell.length_c   1.000
_cell.angle_alpha   90.00
_cell.angle_beta   90.00
_cell.angle_gamma   90.00
#
_symmetry.space_group_name_H-M   'P 1'
#
loop_
_entity.id
_entity.type
_entity.pdbx_description
1 polymer ?
#
loop_
_entity_poly.entity_id
_entity_poly.type
_entity_poly.pdbx_seq_one_letter_code
_entity_poly.pdbx_strand_id
1 'polypeptide(L)'
;MTLFEQFYRFERRVFRFSDLSIESISQKDLKRMVLAKESFSCAFVNIYGVSVCNLFQNFLHFHQCLKLQHEDLVTTDLVGRTTRFTFQLRLPQGHEQRSRHLNERRRESQAVKAERSGESRGSRPDPAPSFGQQRGMESRVTEDSAVKGEEMEPVPPWREAASVMIVVRTSLQELVGNNLASMMHRARSSDRQPASKNHCDYRLLMVKRSGLSSFMANAYVYPGGLVEIADYSPRWYAVFEAVGVTRRSLEEFASGVEGPRPRIITESVTLQCAGVPQSQQSAEGGPLPPDVALRIAAVRETFEETGVLLMARGGPSSSPPSSWYEGVDVVSWQERIRRDPLAFADFCLEARVCPDIWSLHEWWDWLTPTSVGHRRYDTMFYVCCLEKQPDVVLDHSEVVTLKWCTPEEMLEEHSTNAVFLAPPQVYELSRLLHFSSFQALRSFAGERARKGVQRWLPVIVTCMDGAISLLPGDEMYPRKPDYLGKSPGPDYPASVDEMRKRHSGIHRIEVRGPICTARCTVSPPCGHLQPLTYRPDGPLVQSYL
;
A
#
# COMPACT_ATOMS: atom_id res chain seq x y z
N MET A 1 -9.54 -39.48 -6.05
CA MET A 1 -8.25 -38.95 -5.57
C MET A 1 -7.64 -38.13 -6.70
N THR A 2 -8.06 -36.87 -6.80
CA THR A 2 -7.62 -35.92 -7.84
C THR A 2 -6.15 -35.54 -7.63
N LEU A 3 -5.44 -35.18 -8.69
CA LEU A 3 -4.03 -34.73 -8.66
C LEU A 3 -3.77 -33.63 -7.61
N PHE A 4 -4.79 -32.82 -7.31
CA PHE A 4 -4.78 -31.80 -6.26
C PHE A 4 -4.60 -32.38 -4.84
N GLU A 5 -5.25 -33.51 -4.53
CA GLU A 5 -5.15 -34.19 -3.24
C GLU A 5 -3.78 -34.85 -3.03
N GLN A 6 -3.15 -35.32 -4.11
CA GLN A 6 -1.79 -35.87 -4.07
C GLN A 6 -0.73 -34.76 -3.90
N PHE A 7 -0.95 -33.59 -4.51
CA PHE A 7 -0.09 -32.41 -4.39
C PHE A 7 -0.14 -31.79 -2.97
N TYR A 8 -1.34 -31.66 -2.40
CA TYR A 8 -1.54 -31.08 -1.05
C TYR A 8 -0.97 -31.97 0.08
N ARG A 9 -1.01 -33.31 -0.10
CA ARG A 9 -0.31 -34.24 0.82
C ARG A 9 1.21 -34.21 0.65
N PHE A 10 1.72 -33.80 -0.51
CA PHE A 10 3.17 -33.74 -0.80
C PHE A 10 3.82 -32.47 -0.24
N GLU A 11 3.17 -31.30 -0.31
CA GLU A 11 3.67 -30.06 0.31
C GLU A 11 3.90 -30.22 1.82
N ARG A 12 2.98 -30.90 2.52
CA ARG A 12 3.12 -31.22 3.95
C ARG A 12 4.26 -32.20 4.27
N ARG A 13 4.77 -32.94 3.28
CA ARG A 13 5.98 -33.76 3.43
C ARG A 13 7.24 -32.91 3.21
N VAL A 14 7.25 -32.04 2.22
CA VAL A 14 8.42 -31.20 1.88
C VAL A 14 8.75 -30.19 2.99
N PHE A 15 7.75 -29.56 3.62
CA PHE A 15 7.96 -28.66 4.77
C PHE A 15 8.37 -29.38 6.08
N ARG A 16 8.48 -30.71 6.07
CA ARG A 16 9.02 -31.49 7.19
C ARG A 16 10.50 -31.85 7.05
N PHE A 17 11.15 -31.50 5.93
CA PHE A 17 12.56 -31.80 5.70
C PHE A 17 13.44 -30.57 5.96
N SER A 18 13.57 -30.18 7.22
CA SER A 18 14.68 -29.31 7.67
C SER A 18 15.94 -30.09 8.06
N ASP A 19 15.91 -31.44 8.07
CA ASP A 19 17.02 -32.25 8.61
C ASP A 19 17.36 -33.56 7.85
N LEU A 20 17.27 -33.61 6.50
CA LEU A 20 17.83 -34.76 5.75
C LEU A 20 18.73 -34.35 4.58
N SER A 21 19.85 -35.07 4.46
CA SER A 21 20.87 -34.93 3.42
C SER A 21 20.33 -35.26 2.02
N ILE A 22 20.82 -34.51 1.02
CA ILE A 22 20.39 -34.53 -0.40
C ILE A 22 21.00 -35.73 -1.13
N GLU A 23 20.74 -36.96 -0.68
CA GLU A 23 21.23 -38.18 -1.38
C GLU A 23 20.12 -39.15 -1.82
N SER A 24 18.83 -38.83 -1.62
CA SER A 24 17.75 -39.79 -1.91
C SER A 24 16.58 -39.28 -2.77
N ILE A 25 16.80 -38.30 -3.66
CA ILE A 25 15.75 -37.86 -4.60
C ILE A 25 15.94 -38.56 -5.96
N SER A 26 14.96 -39.38 -6.36
CA SER A 26 15.04 -40.11 -7.64
C SER A 26 14.82 -39.18 -8.84
N GLN A 27 15.43 -39.51 -9.99
CA GLN A 27 15.24 -38.76 -11.25
C GLN A 27 13.76 -38.66 -11.69
N LYS A 28 12.92 -39.60 -11.26
CA LYS A 28 11.49 -39.65 -11.60
C LYS A 28 10.68 -38.63 -10.79
N ASP A 29 11.11 -38.34 -9.55
CA ASP A 29 10.52 -37.32 -8.69
C ASP A 29 10.94 -35.91 -9.12
N LEU A 30 12.19 -35.76 -9.57
CA LEU A 30 12.70 -34.53 -10.18
C LEU A 30 11.93 -34.13 -11.46
N LYS A 31 11.61 -35.08 -12.34
CA LYS A 31 10.78 -34.80 -13.53
C LYS A 31 9.34 -34.42 -13.19
N ARG A 32 8.76 -35.00 -12.13
CA ARG A 32 7.42 -34.62 -11.64
C ARG A 32 7.42 -33.23 -10.97
N MET A 33 8.51 -32.87 -10.29
CA MET A 33 8.70 -31.52 -9.73
C MET A 33 8.77 -30.45 -10.84
N VAL A 34 9.44 -30.71 -11.97
CA VAL A 34 9.54 -29.76 -13.09
C VAL A 34 8.17 -29.55 -13.77
N LEU A 35 7.45 -30.63 -14.09
CA LEU A 35 6.13 -30.55 -14.75
C LEU A 35 5.04 -29.92 -13.86
N ALA A 36 5.07 -30.17 -12.54
CA ALA A 36 4.15 -29.55 -11.60
C ALA A 36 4.43 -28.05 -11.43
N LYS A 37 5.69 -27.61 -11.54
CA LYS A 37 6.10 -26.22 -11.38
C LYS A 37 5.89 -25.38 -12.64
N GLU A 38 6.02 -25.96 -13.84
CA GLU A 38 5.67 -25.28 -15.10
C GLU A 38 4.17 -24.98 -15.19
N SER A 39 3.32 -25.92 -14.75
CA SER A 39 1.86 -25.71 -14.66
C SER A 39 1.49 -24.62 -13.64
N PHE A 40 2.25 -24.51 -12.54
CA PHE A 40 2.05 -23.48 -11.52
C PHE A 40 2.63 -22.11 -11.94
N SER A 41 3.72 -22.09 -12.71
CA SER A 41 4.32 -20.86 -13.23
C SER A 41 3.38 -20.12 -14.19
N CYS A 42 2.58 -20.82 -15.00
CA CYS A 42 1.56 -20.17 -15.83
C CYS A 42 0.39 -19.59 -15.01
N ALA A 43 0.03 -20.19 -13.88
CA ALA A 43 -1.03 -19.69 -13.01
C ALA A 43 -0.57 -18.50 -12.12
N PHE A 44 0.69 -18.51 -11.67
CA PHE A 44 1.23 -17.47 -10.78
C PHE A 44 1.71 -16.21 -11.53
N VAL A 45 2.21 -16.35 -12.76
CA VAL A 45 2.67 -15.23 -13.61
C VAL A 45 1.50 -14.31 -14.01
N ASN A 46 0.29 -14.85 -14.15
CA ASN A 46 -0.91 -14.05 -14.43
C ASN A 46 -1.45 -13.30 -13.21
N ILE A 47 -1.04 -13.64 -11.99
CA ILE A 47 -1.61 -13.09 -10.75
C ILE A 47 -0.70 -12.02 -10.11
N TYR A 48 0.64 -12.09 -10.30
CA TYR A 48 1.57 -11.21 -9.57
C TYR A 48 2.61 -10.44 -10.41
N GLY A 49 2.53 -10.44 -11.75
CA GLY A 49 3.23 -9.44 -12.58
C GLY A 49 4.76 -9.33 -12.39
N VAL A 50 5.47 -10.44 -12.18
CA VAL A 50 6.95 -10.45 -12.15
C VAL A 50 7.48 -10.69 -13.56
N SER A 51 8.28 -9.75 -14.08
CA SER A 51 9.00 -9.92 -15.35
C SER A 51 9.88 -11.18 -15.31
N VAL A 52 9.61 -12.10 -16.23
CA VAL A 52 10.21 -13.45 -16.33
C VAL A 52 11.73 -13.41 -16.58
N CYS A 53 12.30 -12.27 -16.98
CA CYS A 53 13.71 -12.16 -17.35
C CYS A 53 14.71 -12.30 -16.17
N ASN A 54 14.37 -11.82 -14.97
CA ASN A 54 15.31 -11.85 -13.83
C ASN A 54 15.31 -13.17 -13.06
N LEU A 55 14.19 -13.91 -13.08
CA LEU A 55 14.13 -15.23 -12.46
C LEU A 55 14.84 -16.29 -13.32
N PHE A 56 14.78 -16.15 -14.65
CA PHE A 56 15.45 -17.05 -15.58
C PHE A 56 16.98 -16.94 -15.51
N GLN A 57 17.53 -15.74 -15.28
CA GLN A 57 18.99 -15.57 -15.14
C GLN A 57 19.56 -16.24 -13.88
N ASN A 58 18.87 -16.15 -12.75
CA ASN A 58 19.28 -16.84 -11.52
C ASN A 58 19.06 -18.37 -11.60
N PHE A 59 18.02 -18.82 -12.32
CA PHE A 59 17.75 -20.23 -12.53
C PHE A 59 18.74 -20.88 -13.51
N LEU A 60 19.15 -20.17 -14.58
CA LEU A 60 20.24 -20.63 -15.44
C LEU A 60 21.56 -20.70 -14.68
N HIS A 61 21.85 -19.76 -13.78
CA HIS A 61 23.05 -19.81 -12.95
C HIS A 61 23.05 -21.02 -12.00
N PHE A 62 21.90 -21.36 -11.42
CA PHE A 62 21.73 -22.51 -10.53
C PHE A 62 21.81 -23.85 -11.28
N HIS A 63 21.30 -23.90 -12.51
CA HIS A 63 21.33 -25.08 -13.37
C HIS A 63 22.68 -25.27 -14.09
N GLN A 64 23.44 -24.19 -14.32
CA GLN A 64 24.81 -24.23 -14.89
C GLN A 64 25.84 -24.75 -13.88
N CYS A 65 25.59 -24.65 -12.58
CA CYS A 65 26.46 -25.23 -11.55
C CYS A 65 26.25 -26.73 -11.31
N LEU A 66 25.17 -27.33 -11.82
CA LEU A 66 24.85 -28.75 -11.66
C LEU A 66 24.75 -29.43 -13.03
N LYS A 67 25.89 -30.02 -13.43
CA LYS A 67 26.15 -30.88 -14.61
C LYS A 67 26.63 -30.16 -15.88
N LEU A 68 27.93 -29.89 -15.90
CA LEU A 68 28.73 -30.04 -17.13
C LEU A 68 29.03 -31.53 -17.32
N GLN A 69 28.40 -32.17 -18.30
CA GLN A 69 29.07 -33.05 -19.27
C GLN A 69 28.28 -32.98 -20.60
N HIS A 70 29.03 -32.83 -21.69
CA HIS A 70 28.60 -32.60 -23.07
C HIS A 70 27.34 -33.37 -23.50
N GLU A 71 26.28 -32.66 -23.91
CA GLU A 71 25.30 -33.20 -24.86
C GLU A 71 24.85 -32.12 -25.85
N ASP A 72 24.91 -32.43 -27.15
CA ASP A 72 24.40 -31.60 -28.25
C ASP A 72 22.88 -31.56 -28.23
N LEU A 73 22.27 -30.38 -28.35
CA LEU A 73 20.82 -30.26 -28.46
C LEU A 73 20.40 -30.52 -29.92
N VAL A 74 19.53 -31.52 -30.13
CA VAL A 74 18.94 -31.85 -31.44
C VAL A 74 17.43 -31.65 -31.34
N THR A 75 16.86 -30.81 -32.21
CA THR A 75 15.41 -30.59 -32.28
C THR A 75 14.88 -30.97 -33.65
N THR A 76 13.69 -31.58 -33.71
CA THR A 76 13.01 -31.94 -34.96
C THR A 76 11.65 -31.27 -34.99
N ASP A 77 11.33 -30.56 -36.06
CA ASP A 77 10.05 -29.86 -36.20
C ASP A 77 8.90 -30.79 -36.59
N LEU A 78 7.67 -30.25 -36.58
CA LEU A 78 6.42 -30.98 -36.86
C LEU A 78 6.32 -31.52 -38.30
N VAL A 79 7.29 -31.23 -39.17
CA VAL A 79 7.39 -31.77 -40.54
C VAL A 79 8.61 -32.69 -40.71
N GLY A 80 9.27 -33.04 -39.60
CA GLY A 80 10.34 -34.04 -39.57
C GLY A 80 11.74 -33.51 -39.90
N ARG A 81 11.99 -32.20 -39.87
CA ARG A 81 13.34 -31.65 -40.11
C ARG A 81 14.12 -31.48 -38.83
N THR A 82 15.29 -32.09 -38.76
CA THR A 82 16.15 -32.11 -37.58
C THR A 82 17.28 -31.08 -37.67
N THR A 83 17.41 -30.21 -36.66
CA THR A 83 18.46 -29.19 -36.53
C THR A 83 19.25 -29.41 -35.24
N ARG A 84 20.59 -29.29 -35.30
CA ARG A 84 21.51 -29.54 -34.19
C ARG A 84 22.23 -28.25 -33.79
N PHE A 85 22.22 -27.93 -32.50
CA PHE A 85 22.84 -26.73 -31.94
C PHE A 85 23.98 -27.09 -30.99
N THR A 86 25.16 -26.52 -31.22
CA THR A 86 26.35 -26.67 -30.37
C THR A 86 26.70 -25.32 -29.75
N PHE A 87 26.81 -25.25 -28.42
CA PHE A 87 27.12 -24.02 -27.70
C PHE A 87 28.51 -24.13 -27.03
N GLN A 88 29.41 -23.17 -27.30
CA GLN A 88 30.65 -22.95 -26.55
C GLN A 88 30.51 -21.71 -25.67
N LEU A 89 30.71 -21.84 -24.36
CA LEU A 89 30.76 -20.73 -23.41
C LEU A 89 32.21 -20.24 -23.25
N ARG A 90 32.49 -18.97 -23.57
CA ARG A 90 33.67 -18.23 -23.07
C ARG A 90 33.22 -17.31 -21.93
N LEU A 91 33.88 -17.39 -20.78
CA LEU A 91 33.71 -16.44 -19.68
C LEU A 91 34.53 -15.16 -19.93
N PRO A 92 34.01 -13.95 -19.63
CA PRO A 92 34.81 -12.72 -19.67
C PRO A 92 35.64 -12.55 -18.38
N GLN A 93 36.93 -12.21 -18.52
CA GLN A 93 37.79 -11.82 -17.41
C GLN A 93 37.51 -10.38 -16.97
N GLY A 94 37.39 -10.14 -15.65
CA GLY A 94 37.51 -8.80 -15.07
C GLY A 94 36.54 -8.49 -13.92
N HIS A 95 36.75 -9.08 -12.73
CA HIS A 95 36.03 -8.65 -11.52
C HIS A 95 36.80 -8.86 -10.21
N GLU A 96 38.13 -8.77 -10.21
CA GLU A 96 38.95 -8.91 -8.98
C GLU A 96 39.38 -7.59 -8.30
N GLN A 97 39.09 -6.42 -8.86
CA GLN A 97 39.54 -5.15 -8.26
C GLN A 97 38.54 -4.44 -7.34
N ARG A 98 37.23 -4.77 -7.39
CA ARG A 98 36.22 -4.10 -6.54
C ARG A 98 36.10 -4.65 -5.11
N SER A 99 36.48 -5.91 -4.87
CA SER A 99 36.35 -6.50 -3.53
C SER A 99 37.48 -6.13 -2.57
N ARG A 100 38.65 -5.69 -3.08
CA ARG A 100 39.76 -5.24 -2.24
C ARG A 100 39.52 -3.84 -1.67
N HIS A 101 38.94 -2.94 -2.47
CA HIS A 101 38.71 -1.55 -2.07
C HIS A 101 37.62 -1.37 -1.00
N LEU A 102 36.65 -2.30 -0.92
CA LEU A 102 35.60 -2.27 0.11
C LEU A 102 36.09 -2.77 1.48
N ASN A 103 37.07 -3.68 1.50
CA ASN A 103 37.61 -4.24 2.75
C ASN A 103 38.65 -3.33 3.42
N GLU A 104 39.38 -2.50 2.65
CA GLU A 104 40.31 -1.50 3.20
C GLU A 104 39.58 -0.36 3.92
N ARG A 105 38.50 0.20 3.34
CA ARG A 105 37.70 1.26 3.98
C ARG A 105 37.02 0.82 5.29
N ARG A 106 36.72 -0.48 5.42
CA ARG A 106 36.11 -1.06 6.62
C ARG A 106 37.12 -1.24 7.76
N ARG A 107 38.41 -1.43 7.44
CA ARG A 107 39.50 -1.48 8.43
C ARG A 107 39.89 -0.10 8.94
N GLU A 108 39.93 0.91 8.06
CA GLU A 108 40.21 2.30 8.47
C GLU A 108 39.12 2.87 9.40
N SER A 109 37.86 2.55 9.16
CA SER A 109 36.74 2.99 10.02
C SER A 109 36.73 2.35 11.41
N GLN A 110 37.34 1.17 11.58
CA GLN A 110 37.45 0.49 12.88
C GLN A 110 38.67 0.96 13.70
N ALA A 111 39.75 1.41 13.05
CA ALA A 111 40.91 1.98 13.72
C ALA A 111 40.60 3.34 14.38
N VAL A 112 39.83 4.20 13.70
CA VAL A 112 39.43 5.53 14.22
C VAL A 112 38.51 5.44 15.44
N LYS A 113 37.82 4.31 15.64
CA LYS A 113 36.92 4.08 16.78
C LYS A 113 37.66 3.58 18.04
N ALA A 114 38.88 3.04 17.88
CA ALA A 114 39.70 2.52 18.98
C ALA A 114 40.64 3.59 19.59
N GLU A 115 40.94 4.67 18.86
CA GLU A 115 41.79 5.77 19.34
C GLU A 115 41.05 6.82 20.20
N ARG A 116 39.71 6.74 20.32
CA ARG A 116 38.91 7.69 21.13
C ARG A 116 38.56 7.21 22.54
N SER A 117 39.07 6.06 22.99
CA SER A 117 38.68 5.45 24.27
C SER A 117 39.83 5.03 25.19
N GLY A 118 40.98 5.71 25.17
CA GLY A 118 42.11 5.35 26.04
C GLY A 118 42.96 6.53 26.50
N GLU A 119 42.70 7.02 27.71
CA GLU A 119 43.63 7.68 28.66
C GLU A 119 42.80 7.96 29.94
N SER A 120 43.04 7.33 31.09
CA SER A 120 44.13 7.69 32.00
C SER A 120 44.48 6.54 32.98
N ARG A 121 45.78 6.28 33.16
CA ARG A 121 46.35 5.46 34.25
C ARG A 121 46.75 6.35 35.44
N GLY A 122 46.59 5.82 36.66
CA GLY A 122 47.33 6.26 37.86
C GLY A 122 46.78 5.55 39.10
N SER A 123 47.32 4.40 39.53
CA SER A 123 48.39 4.23 40.55
C SER A 123 47.80 3.70 41.86
N ARG A 124 48.13 2.44 42.21
CA ARG A 124 47.84 1.80 43.50
C ARG A 124 48.79 2.28 44.60
N PRO A 125 48.40 2.14 45.88
CA PRO A 125 49.13 1.20 46.74
C PRO A 125 48.22 0.32 47.64
N ASP A 126 48.73 -0.86 48.00
CA ASP A 126 48.28 -1.81 49.05
C ASP A 126 49.21 -1.67 50.30
N PRO A 127 49.06 -2.36 51.48
CA PRO A 127 47.95 -3.18 52.04
C PRO A 127 47.63 -3.02 53.58
N ALA A 128 46.43 -3.47 54.02
CA ALA A 128 46.04 -4.13 55.32
C ALA A 128 46.24 -3.43 56.71
N PRO A 129 45.69 -3.91 57.88
CA PRO A 129 44.58 -4.86 58.20
C PRO A 129 43.54 -4.38 59.29
N SER A 130 42.43 -5.13 59.43
CA SER A 130 41.59 -5.45 60.63
C SER A 130 41.29 -4.43 61.76
N PHE A 131 39.99 -4.23 62.08
CA PHE A 131 39.29 -4.50 63.37
C PHE A 131 37.99 -3.68 63.48
N GLY A 132 36.97 -4.23 64.15
CA GLY A 132 35.94 -3.39 64.81
C GLY A 132 34.47 -3.69 64.45
N GLN A 133 33.86 -4.53 65.28
CA GLN A 133 32.43 -4.79 65.37
C GLN A 133 31.74 -3.61 66.09
N GLN A 134 30.66 -3.02 65.54
CA GLN A 134 29.56 -2.46 66.35
C GLN A 134 28.29 -2.15 65.55
N ARG A 135 27.16 -2.39 66.22
CA ARG A 135 25.76 -2.23 65.81
C ARG A 135 25.37 -0.76 65.65
N GLY A 136 24.39 -0.51 64.79
CA GLY A 136 23.32 0.46 65.10
C GLY A 136 22.88 1.38 63.97
N MET A 137 21.56 1.38 63.78
CA MET A 137 20.73 2.42 63.17
C MET A 137 20.55 2.41 61.64
N GLU A 138 19.34 2.01 61.27
CA GLU A 138 18.69 2.17 59.97
C GLU A 138 18.66 3.65 59.53
N SER A 139 19.04 3.91 58.27
CA SER A 139 18.46 5.01 57.51
C SER A 139 18.44 4.65 56.02
N ARG A 140 17.26 4.80 55.42
CA ARG A 140 16.94 4.51 54.03
C ARG A 140 17.80 5.37 53.10
N VAL A 141 18.59 4.71 52.25
CA VAL A 141 19.02 5.26 50.95
C VAL A 141 18.57 4.25 49.91
N THR A 142 17.62 4.66 49.08
CA THR A 142 17.13 3.90 47.93
C THR A 142 18.26 3.76 46.92
N GLU A 143 18.63 2.52 46.62
CA GLU A 143 19.56 2.15 45.57
C GLU A 143 19.07 2.59 44.19
N ASP A 144 20.07 2.96 43.38
CA ASP A 144 20.03 3.38 41.98
C ASP A 144 18.98 2.65 41.14
N SER A 145 18.01 3.43 40.64
CA SER A 145 17.28 3.09 39.43
C SER A 145 18.20 3.24 38.23
N ALA A 146 18.90 2.14 37.89
CA ALA A 146 19.54 1.98 36.60
C ALA A 146 18.51 2.28 35.50
N VAL A 147 18.75 3.36 34.75
CA VAL A 147 18.01 3.72 33.54
C VAL A 147 18.13 2.53 32.59
N LYS A 148 17.07 1.71 32.53
CA LYS A 148 16.89 0.75 31.44
C LYS A 148 16.93 1.59 30.17
N GLY A 149 17.98 1.42 29.36
CA GLY A 149 17.97 1.92 28.00
C GLY A 149 16.68 1.44 27.35
N GLU A 150 15.86 2.39 26.89
CA GLU A 150 14.68 2.07 26.11
C GLU A 150 15.17 1.27 24.90
N GLU A 151 14.91 -0.04 24.89
CA GLU A 151 15.02 -0.83 23.67
C GLU A 151 14.06 -0.19 22.68
N MET A 152 14.63 0.58 21.75
CA MET A 152 13.88 1.26 20.69
C MET A 152 13.09 0.18 19.95
N GLU A 153 11.75 0.25 19.98
CA GLU A 153 10.92 -0.71 19.27
C GLU A 153 11.40 -0.79 17.81
N PRO A 154 11.56 -2.00 17.25
CA PRO A 154 12.04 -2.15 15.89
C PRO A 154 11.09 -1.44 14.93
N VAL A 155 11.66 -0.61 14.05
CA VAL A 155 10.92 0.12 13.03
C VAL A 155 10.03 -0.85 12.25
N PRO A 156 8.74 -0.54 12.06
CA PRO A 156 7.82 -1.46 11.40
C PRO A 156 8.22 -1.81 9.96
N PRO A 157 7.90 -3.02 9.47
CA PRO A 157 8.26 -3.46 8.12
C PRO A 157 7.27 -2.95 7.05
N TRP A 158 6.86 -1.69 7.12
CA TRP A 158 5.99 -1.05 6.13
C TRP A 158 6.38 0.41 5.91
N ARG A 159 5.97 0.97 4.78
CA ARG A 159 6.13 2.39 4.46
C ARG A 159 4.80 3.12 4.58
N GLU A 160 4.85 4.40 4.89
CA GLU A 160 3.65 5.25 4.93
C GLU A 160 3.32 5.76 3.53
N ALA A 161 2.03 5.82 3.23
CA ALA A 161 1.48 6.26 1.96
C ALA A 161 0.24 7.12 2.19
N ALA A 162 -0.12 7.93 1.21
CA ALA A 162 -1.32 8.73 1.22
C ALA A 162 -2.01 8.68 -0.15
N SER A 163 -3.35 8.58 -0.15
CA SER A 163 -4.15 8.46 -1.37
C SER A 163 -5.42 9.29 -1.28
N VAL A 164 -5.89 9.82 -2.40
CA VAL A 164 -7.08 10.67 -2.45
C VAL A 164 -8.09 10.15 -3.47
N MET A 165 -9.33 9.96 -3.01
CA MET A 165 -10.46 9.75 -3.90
C MET A 165 -10.97 11.11 -4.35
N ILE A 166 -10.65 11.50 -5.57
CA ILE A 166 -11.14 12.73 -6.17
C ILE A 166 -12.54 12.46 -6.73
N VAL A 167 -13.52 13.14 -6.16
CA VAL A 167 -14.93 13.06 -6.53
C VAL A 167 -15.31 14.36 -7.23
N VAL A 168 -15.91 14.27 -8.42
CA VAL A 168 -16.38 15.43 -9.17
C VAL A 168 -17.89 15.36 -9.38
N ARG A 169 -18.56 16.50 -9.38
CA ARG A 169 -19.96 16.57 -9.80
C ARG A 169 -20.07 16.23 -11.29
N THR A 170 -21.01 15.36 -11.64
CA THR A 170 -21.34 15.06 -13.04
C THR A 170 -21.87 16.31 -13.73
N SER A 171 -21.40 16.58 -14.96
CA SER A 171 -21.86 17.77 -15.69
C SER A 171 -23.35 17.66 -16.05
N LEU A 172 -24.06 18.79 -16.13
CA LEU A 172 -25.47 18.81 -16.52
C LEU A 172 -25.68 18.19 -17.92
N GLN A 173 -24.75 18.41 -18.84
CA GLN A 173 -24.82 17.86 -20.20
C GLN A 173 -24.78 16.33 -20.18
N GLU A 174 -23.87 15.74 -19.40
CA GLU A 174 -23.78 14.28 -19.22
C GLU A 174 -25.02 13.74 -18.52
N LEU A 175 -25.52 14.43 -17.49
CA LEU A 175 -26.69 13.98 -16.74
C LEU A 175 -27.96 13.97 -17.61
N VAL A 176 -28.16 15.00 -18.45
CA VAL A 176 -29.24 15.04 -19.43
C VAL A 176 -29.07 13.96 -20.50
N GLY A 177 -27.85 13.77 -21.01
CA GLY A 177 -27.55 12.72 -21.99
C GLY A 177 -27.85 11.32 -21.46
N ASN A 178 -27.42 11.02 -20.23
CA ASN A 178 -27.66 9.75 -19.56
C ASN A 178 -29.15 9.53 -19.28
N ASN A 179 -29.87 10.56 -18.84
CA ASN A 179 -31.32 10.49 -18.64
C ASN A 179 -32.05 10.23 -19.96
N LEU A 180 -31.66 10.90 -21.05
CA LEU A 180 -32.23 10.68 -22.38
C LEU A 180 -31.96 9.26 -22.88
N ALA A 181 -30.72 8.76 -22.74
CA ALA A 181 -30.37 7.39 -23.10
C ALA A 181 -31.18 6.37 -22.28
N SER A 182 -31.30 6.57 -20.96
CA SER A 182 -32.12 5.74 -20.07
C SER A 182 -33.60 5.73 -20.47
N MET A 183 -34.16 6.89 -20.84
CA MET A 183 -35.54 6.98 -21.35
C MET A 183 -35.70 6.29 -22.71
N MET A 184 -34.75 6.46 -23.63
CA MET A 184 -34.77 5.80 -24.94
C MET A 184 -34.64 4.29 -24.84
N HIS A 185 -33.81 3.78 -23.92
CA HIS A 185 -33.72 2.35 -23.62
C HIS A 185 -35.04 1.81 -23.06
N ARG A 186 -35.65 2.51 -22.09
CA ARG A 186 -36.98 2.15 -21.55
C ARG A 186 -38.10 2.18 -22.60
N ALA A 187 -38.02 3.10 -23.57
CA ALA A 187 -38.97 3.17 -24.67
C ALA A 187 -38.79 2.05 -25.71
N ARG A 188 -37.58 1.46 -25.81
CA ARG A 188 -37.26 0.38 -26.75
C ARG A 188 -37.43 -1.02 -26.17
N SER A 189 -37.30 -1.20 -24.85
CA SER A 189 -37.57 -2.48 -24.18
C SER A 189 -39.02 -2.51 -23.69
N SER A 190 -39.87 -3.35 -24.31
CA SER A 190 -41.23 -3.63 -23.81
C SER A 190 -41.26 -4.45 -22.51
N ASP A 191 -40.13 -4.61 -21.85
CA ASP A 191 -39.95 -5.47 -20.69
C ASP A 191 -39.74 -4.62 -19.44
N ARG A 192 -40.55 -4.88 -18.40
CA ARG A 192 -40.42 -4.23 -17.09
C ARG A 192 -39.20 -4.81 -16.36
N GLN A 193 -38.01 -4.35 -16.72
CA GLN A 193 -36.79 -4.62 -15.97
C GLN A 193 -36.90 -4.05 -14.54
N PRO A 194 -36.40 -4.75 -13.51
CA PRO A 194 -36.45 -4.28 -12.12
C PRO A 194 -35.48 -3.10 -11.90
N ALA A 195 -35.84 -2.26 -10.93
CA ALA A 195 -35.14 -1.14 -10.28
C ALA A 195 -33.96 -0.46 -11.02
N SER A 196 -34.08 0.86 -11.23
CA SER A 196 -33.08 1.72 -11.83
C SER A 196 -31.66 1.49 -11.28
N LYS A 197 -30.68 1.35 -12.18
CA LYS A 197 -29.25 1.58 -11.90
C LYS A 197 -29.11 2.77 -10.96
N ASN A 198 -28.27 2.65 -9.94
CA ASN A 198 -28.19 3.63 -8.87
C ASN A 198 -27.44 4.87 -9.40
N HIS A 199 -28.16 5.69 -10.17
CA HIS A 199 -27.63 6.85 -10.85
C HIS A 199 -27.20 7.90 -9.83
N CYS A 200 -25.89 7.97 -9.55
CA CYS A 200 -25.30 9.07 -8.81
C CYS A 200 -24.93 10.24 -9.72
N ASP A 201 -25.04 11.47 -9.22
CA ASP A 201 -24.65 12.71 -9.92
C ASP A 201 -23.18 13.11 -9.66
N TYR A 202 -22.32 12.12 -9.37
CA TYR A 202 -20.88 12.30 -9.24
C TYR A 202 -20.07 11.18 -9.90
N ARG A 203 -18.80 11.47 -10.17
CA ARG A 203 -17.81 10.53 -10.72
C ARG A 203 -16.53 10.58 -9.89
N LEU A 204 -15.76 9.50 -9.93
CA LEU A 204 -14.46 9.37 -9.29
C LEU A 204 -13.34 9.26 -10.32
N LEU A 205 -12.19 9.84 -10.00
CA LEU A 205 -10.95 9.58 -10.72
C LEU A 205 -10.35 8.24 -10.27
N MET A 206 -10.21 7.32 -11.20
CA MET A 206 -9.45 6.08 -11.05
C MET A 206 -8.27 6.11 -12.02
N VAL A 207 -7.09 5.69 -11.57
CA VAL A 207 -5.88 5.57 -12.39
C VAL A 207 -5.47 4.11 -12.52
N LYS A 208 -4.99 3.71 -13.70
CA LYS A 208 -4.49 2.36 -13.96
C LYS A 208 -2.97 2.35 -13.84
N ARG A 209 -2.46 1.57 -12.89
CA ARG A 209 -1.03 1.38 -12.68
C ARG A 209 -0.38 0.68 -13.86
N SER A 210 0.87 1.05 -14.15
CA SER A 210 1.70 0.37 -15.13
C SER A 210 1.84 -1.12 -14.88
N GLY A 211 1.90 -1.90 -15.94
CA GLY A 211 2.21 -3.32 -15.88
C GLY A 211 3.62 -3.60 -15.34
N LEU A 212 4.50 -2.59 -15.34
CA LEU A 212 5.84 -2.64 -14.76
C LEU A 212 5.86 -2.34 -13.25
N SER A 213 4.70 -2.02 -12.67
CA SER A 213 4.63 -1.67 -11.25
C SER A 213 4.97 -2.88 -10.38
N SER A 214 5.95 -2.71 -9.49
CA SER A 214 6.37 -3.74 -8.53
C SER A 214 5.33 -4.11 -7.46
N PHE A 215 4.20 -3.39 -7.40
CA PHE A 215 3.10 -3.64 -6.49
C PHE A 215 1.77 -3.31 -7.19
N MET A 216 0.84 -4.27 -7.22
CA MET A 216 -0.49 -4.16 -7.84
C MET A 216 -0.45 -3.70 -9.32
N ALA A 217 0.40 -4.33 -10.14
CA ALA A 217 0.49 -4.05 -11.57
C ALA A 217 -0.87 -4.18 -12.28
N ASN A 218 -1.16 -3.27 -13.20
CA ASN A 218 -2.43 -3.18 -13.96
C ASN A 218 -3.70 -2.94 -13.15
N ALA A 219 -3.62 -2.77 -11.82
CA ALA A 219 -4.77 -2.46 -10.98
C ALA A 219 -5.28 -1.03 -11.24
N TYR A 220 -6.59 -0.85 -11.16
CA TYR A 220 -7.16 0.47 -10.98
C TYR A 220 -7.12 0.86 -9.50
N VAL A 221 -6.59 2.04 -9.21
CA VAL A 221 -6.42 2.60 -7.88
C VAL A 221 -6.83 4.08 -7.87
N TYR A 222 -6.93 4.67 -6.68
CA TYR A 222 -7.01 6.11 -6.54
C TYR A 222 -5.61 6.73 -6.61
N PRO A 223 -5.46 7.99 -7.07
CA PRO A 223 -4.17 8.65 -7.06
C PRO A 223 -3.54 8.68 -5.68
N GLY A 224 -2.22 8.53 -5.62
CA GLY A 224 -1.49 8.53 -4.37
C GLY A 224 -0.26 7.65 -4.37
N GLY A 225 0.57 7.83 -3.36
CA GLY A 225 1.85 7.16 -3.27
C GLY A 225 2.52 7.37 -1.94
N LEU A 226 3.84 7.39 -1.96
CA LEU A 226 4.66 7.32 -0.77
C LEU A 226 4.71 8.66 -0.06
N VAL A 227 4.67 8.60 1.27
CA VAL A 227 4.97 9.77 2.09
C VAL A 227 6.49 9.89 2.16
N GLU A 228 7.02 11.05 1.79
CA GLU A 228 8.44 11.34 1.75
C GLU A 228 8.82 12.32 2.86
N ILE A 229 10.09 12.31 3.28
CA ILE A 229 10.56 13.22 4.34
C ILE A 229 10.39 14.71 3.95
N ALA A 230 10.37 15.00 2.65
CA ALA A 230 10.10 16.32 2.11
C ALA A 230 8.70 16.84 2.45
N ASP A 231 7.71 15.95 2.62
CA ASP A 231 6.34 16.33 3.00
C ASP A 231 6.27 16.85 4.46
N TYR A 232 7.27 16.50 5.28
CA TYR A 232 7.44 16.98 6.65
C TYR A 232 8.32 18.23 6.75
N SER A 233 8.89 18.71 5.63
CA SER A 233 9.90 19.76 5.63
C SER A 233 9.39 21.06 6.26
N PRO A 234 10.12 21.68 7.21
CA PRO A 234 9.75 22.97 7.79
C PRO A 234 9.56 24.09 6.75
N ARG A 235 10.09 23.93 5.53
CA ARG A 235 9.88 24.86 4.39
C ARG A 235 8.40 25.07 4.06
N TRP A 236 7.54 24.09 4.34
CA TRP A 236 6.10 24.25 4.11
C TRP A 236 5.47 25.33 4.99
N TYR A 237 6.04 25.66 6.15
CA TYR A 237 5.57 26.82 6.93
C TYR A 237 5.68 28.11 6.11
N ALA A 238 6.78 28.32 5.39
CA ALA A 238 6.94 29.49 4.52
C ALA A 238 5.93 29.50 3.35
N VAL A 239 5.59 28.33 2.81
CA VAL A 239 4.55 28.18 1.77
C VAL A 239 3.18 28.63 2.30
N PHE A 240 2.78 28.13 3.47
CA PHE A 240 1.51 28.49 4.09
C PHE A 240 1.47 29.96 4.51
N GLU A 241 2.57 30.48 5.08
CA GLU A 241 2.69 31.89 5.48
C GLU A 241 2.60 32.84 4.28
N ALA A 242 3.15 32.46 3.12
CA ALA A 242 3.07 33.25 1.89
C ALA A 242 1.62 33.47 1.39
N VAL A 243 0.69 32.60 1.79
CA VAL A 243 -0.75 32.74 1.50
C VAL A 243 -1.58 33.15 2.73
N GLY A 244 -0.92 33.62 3.79
CA GLY A 244 -1.57 34.14 5.00
C GLY A 244 -2.06 33.09 6.00
N VAL A 245 -1.58 31.85 5.89
CA VAL A 245 -1.89 30.77 6.85
C VAL A 245 -0.75 30.65 7.85
N THR A 246 -1.06 30.87 9.13
CA THR A 246 -0.05 30.82 10.20
C THR A 246 0.21 29.38 10.65
N ARG A 247 1.40 29.14 11.22
CA ARG A 247 1.73 27.87 11.89
C ARG A 247 0.67 27.46 12.91
N ARG A 248 0.21 28.40 13.74
CA ARG A 248 -0.86 28.17 14.73
C ARG A 248 -2.15 27.67 14.07
N SER A 249 -2.54 28.23 12.93
CA SER A 249 -3.73 27.78 12.20
C SER A 249 -3.60 26.34 11.68
N LEU A 250 -2.39 25.91 11.29
CA LEU A 250 -2.12 24.53 10.87
C LEU A 250 -2.17 23.56 12.06
N GLU A 251 -1.62 23.97 13.20
CA GLU A 251 -1.67 23.17 14.44
C GLU A 251 -3.11 23.02 14.95
N GLU A 252 -3.89 24.10 14.96
CA GLU A 252 -5.31 24.08 15.31
C GLU A 252 -6.11 23.16 14.36
N PHE A 253 -5.82 23.21 13.06
CA PHE A 253 -6.42 22.31 12.08
C PHE A 253 -6.09 20.83 12.36
N ALA A 254 -4.81 20.51 12.57
CA ALA A 254 -4.38 19.14 12.86
C ALA A 254 -4.94 18.60 14.19
N SER A 255 -5.18 19.48 15.18
CA SER A 255 -5.82 19.12 16.45
C SER A 255 -7.35 19.08 16.41
N GLY A 256 -7.97 19.48 15.30
CA GLY A 256 -9.43 19.65 15.21
C GLY A 256 -10.24 18.35 15.08
N VAL A 257 -9.57 17.19 15.00
CA VAL A 257 -10.22 15.88 14.92
C VAL A 257 -10.49 15.35 16.33
N GLU A 258 -11.76 15.16 16.67
CA GLU A 258 -12.23 14.74 18.01
C GLU A 258 -12.09 13.23 18.24
N GLY A 259 -12.16 12.45 17.17
CA GLY A 259 -12.11 10.99 17.24
C GLY A 259 -10.70 10.39 17.32
N PRO A 260 -10.59 9.05 17.26
CA PRO A 260 -9.29 8.38 17.30
C PRO A 260 -8.40 8.81 16.13
N ARG A 261 -7.10 8.89 16.41
CA ARG A 261 -6.04 9.16 15.42
C ARG A 261 -5.22 7.87 15.25
N PRO A 262 -5.00 7.37 14.02
CA PRO A 262 -4.20 6.18 13.80
C PRO A 262 -2.71 6.44 14.02
N ARG A 263 -1.92 5.35 14.16
CA ARG A 263 -0.46 5.45 14.41
C ARG A 263 0.31 6.17 13.30
N ILE A 264 -0.14 6.11 12.04
CA ILE A 264 0.46 6.89 10.95
C ILE A 264 0.45 8.41 11.22
N ILE A 265 -0.48 8.90 12.05
CA ILE A 265 -0.55 10.30 12.49
C ILE A 265 0.15 10.51 13.83
N THR A 266 -0.03 9.63 14.81
CA THR A 266 0.50 9.84 16.17
C THR A 266 1.97 9.45 16.32
N GLU A 267 2.46 8.53 15.48
CA GLU A 267 3.76 7.89 15.57
C GLU A 267 4.31 7.62 14.16
N SER A 268 4.58 8.68 13.40
CA SER A 268 5.03 8.56 12.00
C SER A 268 6.29 7.71 11.87
N VAL A 269 6.19 6.63 11.11
CA VAL A 269 7.29 5.75 10.73
C VAL A 269 8.26 6.48 9.81
N THR A 270 7.80 7.38 8.95
CA THR A 270 8.65 8.19 8.05
C THR A 270 9.62 9.05 8.85
N LEU A 271 9.14 9.77 9.88
CA LEU A 271 10.00 10.56 10.76
C LEU A 271 10.95 9.70 11.59
N GLN A 272 10.49 8.55 12.09
CA GLN A 272 11.33 7.60 12.83
C GLN A 272 12.47 7.07 11.96
N CYS A 273 12.19 6.70 10.71
CA CYS A 273 13.20 6.22 9.75
C CYS A 273 14.22 7.30 9.40
N ALA A 274 13.79 8.56 9.35
CA ALA A 274 14.66 9.71 9.14
C ALA A 274 15.50 10.07 10.40
N GLY A 275 15.28 9.39 11.52
CA GLY A 275 16.00 9.64 12.77
C GLY A 275 15.60 10.95 13.46
N VAL A 276 14.40 11.48 13.17
CA VAL A 276 13.90 12.73 13.78
C VAL A 276 13.33 12.41 15.17
N PRO A 277 13.97 12.85 16.27
CA PRO A 277 13.52 12.56 17.63
C PRO A 277 12.15 13.20 17.92
N GLN A 278 11.32 12.53 18.72
CA GLN A 278 9.99 13.04 19.07
C GLN A 278 10.04 14.42 19.74
N SER A 279 11.09 14.71 20.52
CA SER A 279 11.32 16.02 21.13
C SER A 279 11.54 17.15 20.11
N GLN A 280 12.03 16.84 18.91
CA GLN A 280 12.22 17.82 17.83
C GLN A 280 10.95 18.01 16.98
N GLN A 281 10.02 17.05 17.00
CA GLN A 281 8.76 17.15 16.23
C GLN A 281 7.86 18.29 16.73
N SER A 282 7.91 18.60 18.03
CA SER A 282 7.15 19.71 18.62
C SER A 282 7.96 20.99 18.80
N ALA A 283 9.23 21.02 18.35
CA ALA A 283 10.09 22.19 18.50
C ALA A 283 9.76 23.29 17.49
N GLU A 284 10.11 24.54 17.83
CA GLU A 284 10.09 25.64 16.88
C GLU A 284 11.11 25.37 15.76
N GLY A 285 10.67 25.48 14.51
CA GLY A 285 11.46 25.02 13.35
C GLY A 285 11.51 23.49 13.12
N GLY A 286 10.79 22.70 13.92
CA GLY A 286 10.60 21.26 13.72
C GLY A 286 9.77 20.91 12.46
N PRO A 287 9.66 19.61 12.13
CA PRO A 287 8.86 19.14 10.99
C PRO A 287 7.38 19.50 11.13
N LEU A 288 6.64 19.41 10.02
CA LEU A 288 5.20 19.58 10.06
C LEU A 288 4.52 18.47 10.86
N PRO A 289 3.34 18.75 11.45
CA PRO A 289 2.51 17.71 12.04
C PRO A 289 2.22 16.60 11.01
N PRO A 290 2.29 15.31 11.40
CA PRO A 290 2.08 14.21 10.46
C PRO A 290 0.76 14.26 9.68
N ASP A 291 -0.33 14.70 10.31
CA ASP A 291 -1.62 14.91 9.63
C ASP A 291 -1.49 15.87 8.43
N VAL A 292 -0.78 16.99 8.60
CA VAL A 292 -0.57 17.96 7.52
C VAL A 292 0.37 17.38 6.45
N ALA A 293 1.46 16.72 6.84
CA ALA A 293 2.40 16.10 5.91
C ALA A 293 1.74 15.01 5.06
N LEU A 294 0.87 14.18 5.64
CA LEU A 294 0.12 13.15 4.90
C LEU A 294 -0.81 13.75 3.83
N ARG A 295 -1.41 14.91 4.11
CA ARG A 295 -2.26 15.64 3.14
C ARG A 295 -1.43 16.26 2.04
N ILE A 296 -0.27 16.83 2.37
CA ILE A 296 0.69 17.32 1.39
C ILE A 296 1.14 16.18 0.48
N ALA A 297 1.49 15.02 1.05
CA ALA A 297 1.87 13.83 0.29
C ALA A 297 0.75 13.41 -0.67
N ALA A 298 -0.50 13.32 -0.22
CA ALA A 298 -1.64 12.99 -1.08
C ALA A 298 -1.81 13.97 -2.25
N VAL A 299 -1.66 15.27 -1.99
CA VAL A 299 -1.77 16.33 -3.01
C VAL A 299 -0.58 16.29 -3.98
N ARG A 300 0.64 16.08 -3.47
CA ARG A 300 1.87 15.96 -4.26
C ARG A 300 1.79 14.77 -5.22
N GLU A 301 1.51 13.57 -4.69
CA GLU A 301 1.40 12.34 -5.47
C GLU A 301 0.30 12.43 -6.54
N THR A 302 -0.85 13.05 -6.20
CA THR A 302 -1.91 13.33 -7.17
C THR A 302 -1.41 14.18 -8.33
N PHE A 303 -0.64 15.24 -8.04
CA PHE A 303 -0.06 16.08 -9.07
C PHE A 303 0.99 15.32 -9.89
N GLU A 304 1.88 14.57 -9.26
CA GLU A 304 2.89 13.77 -9.94
C GLU A 304 2.29 12.78 -10.94
N GLU A 305 1.22 12.08 -10.56
CA GLU A 305 0.58 11.04 -11.38
C GLU A 305 -0.37 11.61 -12.45
N THR A 306 -1.09 12.68 -12.11
CA THR A 306 -2.26 13.14 -12.90
C THR A 306 -2.22 14.61 -13.30
N GLY A 307 -1.28 15.39 -12.79
CA GLY A 307 -1.21 16.83 -13.07
C GLY A 307 -2.35 17.64 -12.46
N VAL A 308 -3.28 17.00 -11.75
CA VAL A 308 -4.38 17.66 -11.05
C VAL A 308 -3.81 18.44 -9.86
N LEU A 309 -4.03 19.76 -9.88
CA LEU A 309 -3.54 20.66 -8.84
C LEU A 309 -4.62 20.87 -7.77
N LEU A 310 -4.47 20.23 -6.60
CA LEU A 310 -5.36 20.47 -5.45
C LEU A 310 -4.78 21.58 -4.56
N MET A 311 -5.01 22.83 -4.95
CA MET A 311 -4.32 23.99 -4.38
C MET A 311 -5.28 25.07 -3.87
N ALA A 312 -4.80 25.85 -2.90
CA ALA A 312 -5.49 26.97 -2.29
C ALA A 312 -4.64 28.25 -2.37
N ARG A 313 -5.31 29.40 -2.30
CA ARG A 313 -4.69 30.74 -2.23
C ARG A 313 -4.80 31.36 -0.83
N GLY A 314 -5.18 30.57 0.17
CA GLY A 314 -5.35 30.99 1.55
C GLY A 314 -5.88 29.84 2.41
N GLY A 315 -6.31 30.16 3.63
CA GLY A 315 -6.87 29.18 4.56
C GLY A 315 -8.23 28.61 4.15
N PRO A 316 -8.93 27.88 5.04
CA PRO A 316 -10.16 27.13 4.73
C PRO A 316 -11.33 28.01 4.26
N SER A 317 -11.29 29.32 4.52
CA SER A 317 -12.29 30.30 4.06
C SER A 317 -11.99 30.87 2.68
N SER A 318 -10.88 30.47 2.04
CA SER A 318 -10.54 30.90 0.68
C SER A 318 -11.42 30.18 -0.35
N SER A 319 -11.45 30.70 -1.58
CA SER A 319 -12.27 30.20 -2.70
C SER A 319 -12.20 28.68 -2.85
N PRO A 320 -13.25 28.02 -3.40
CA PRO A 320 -13.22 26.57 -3.62
C PRO A 320 -11.95 26.14 -4.38
N PRO A 321 -11.44 24.91 -4.16
CA PRO A 321 -10.20 24.44 -4.75
C PRO A 321 -10.16 24.75 -6.25
N SER A 322 -9.11 25.46 -6.68
CA SER A 322 -8.85 25.70 -8.09
C SER A 322 -8.04 24.54 -8.60
N SER A 323 -8.63 23.74 -9.49
CA SER A 323 -7.92 22.61 -10.08
C SER A 323 -7.04 22.95 -11.28
N TRP A 324 -7.08 24.20 -11.74
CA TRP A 324 -6.31 24.68 -12.88
C TRP A 324 -5.60 26.01 -12.55
N TYR A 325 -4.40 26.18 -13.11
CA TYR A 325 -3.59 27.39 -13.03
C TYR A 325 -3.03 27.71 -14.43
N GLU A 326 -3.51 28.79 -15.06
CA GLU A 326 -3.04 29.23 -16.38
C GLU A 326 -1.54 29.54 -16.31
N GLY A 327 -0.80 29.10 -17.33
CA GLY A 327 0.62 29.37 -17.47
C GLY A 327 1.56 28.46 -16.67
N VAL A 328 1.04 27.46 -15.96
CA VAL A 328 1.87 26.43 -15.31
C VAL A 328 2.27 25.36 -16.33
N ASP A 329 3.58 25.17 -16.52
CA ASP A 329 4.13 24.02 -17.24
C ASP A 329 4.06 22.77 -16.36
N VAL A 330 2.92 22.09 -16.41
CA VAL A 330 2.61 20.91 -15.59
C VAL A 330 3.64 19.80 -15.79
N VAL A 331 4.05 19.53 -17.04
CA VAL A 331 4.97 18.43 -17.36
C VAL A 331 6.35 18.69 -16.78
N SER A 332 6.87 19.92 -16.93
CA SER A 332 8.16 20.30 -16.36
C SER A 332 8.17 20.19 -14.83
N TRP A 333 7.10 20.63 -14.18
CA TRP A 333 6.97 20.52 -12.72
C TRP A 333 6.83 19.07 -12.24
N GLN A 334 6.05 18.24 -12.93
CA GLN A 334 5.96 16.81 -12.61
C GLN A 334 7.34 16.14 -12.66
N GLU A 335 8.17 16.43 -13.67
CA GLU A 335 9.53 15.89 -13.76
C GLU A 335 10.46 16.41 -12.66
N ARG A 336 10.36 17.71 -12.31
CA ARG A 336 11.16 18.28 -11.21
C ARG A 336 10.80 17.65 -9.86
N ILE A 337 9.51 17.51 -9.58
CA ILE A 337 9.01 17.02 -8.29
C ILE A 337 9.30 15.52 -8.14
N ARG A 338 9.18 14.73 -9.21
CA ARG A 338 9.58 13.31 -9.20
C ARG A 338 11.06 13.12 -8.86
N ARG A 339 11.93 14.04 -9.28
CA ARG A 339 13.37 14.00 -8.96
C ARG A 339 13.67 14.48 -7.55
N ASP A 340 12.95 15.51 -7.10
CA ASP A 340 13.08 16.10 -5.78
C ASP A 340 11.68 16.49 -5.27
N PRO A 341 11.07 15.68 -4.39
CA PRO A 341 9.75 15.98 -3.84
C PRO A 341 9.66 17.36 -3.16
N LEU A 342 10.78 17.91 -2.69
CA LEU A 342 10.82 19.24 -2.08
C LEU A 342 10.65 20.37 -3.09
N ALA A 343 10.88 20.11 -4.38
CA ALA A 343 10.59 21.05 -5.47
C ALA A 343 9.09 21.41 -5.53
N PHE A 344 8.22 20.61 -4.89
CA PHE A 344 6.81 20.95 -4.79
C PHE A 344 6.57 22.19 -3.91
N ALA A 345 7.36 22.37 -2.85
CA ALA A 345 7.33 23.60 -2.07
C ALA A 345 7.83 24.81 -2.90
N ASP A 346 8.82 24.62 -3.77
CA ASP A 346 9.30 25.66 -4.69
C ASP A 346 8.20 26.08 -5.67
N PHE A 347 7.50 25.10 -6.26
CA PHE A 347 6.33 25.35 -7.11
C PHE A 347 5.29 26.21 -6.38
N CYS A 348 4.92 25.82 -5.16
CA CYS A 348 3.95 26.55 -4.35
C CYS A 348 4.38 27.99 -4.05
N LEU A 349 5.66 28.21 -3.71
CA LEU A 349 6.20 29.55 -3.48
C LEU A 349 6.19 30.41 -4.75
N GLU A 350 6.59 29.85 -5.89
CA GLU A 350 6.63 30.55 -7.18
C GLU A 350 5.22 30.94 -7.64
N ALA A 351 4.27 29.99 -7.57
CA ALA A 351 2.89 30.20 -7.97
C ALA A 351 2.04 30.96 -6.92
N ARG A 352 2.59 31.23 -5.72
CA ARG A 352 1.91 31.84 -4.57
C ARG A 352 0.62 31.10 -4.19
N VAL A 353 0.74 29.80 -4.05
CA VAL A 353 -0.32 28.87 -3.64
C VAL A 353 0.19 27.93 -2.56
N CYS A 354 -0.71 27.22 -1.89
CA CYS A 354 -0.36 26.09 -1.03
C CYS A 354 -1.23 24.87 -1.36
N PRO A 355 -0.84 23.66 -0.93
CA PRO A 355 -1.71 22.48 -1.02
C PRO A 355 -3.03 22.72 -0.27
N ASP A 356 -4.17 22.43 -0.90
CA ASP A 356 -5.49 22.54 -0.26
C ASP A 356 -5.74 21.36 0.69
N ILE A 357 -5.07 21.39 1.84
CA ILE A 357 -5.17 20.35 2.86
C ILE A 357 -6.55 20.29 3.52
N TRP A 358 -7.35 21.37 3.43
CA TRP A 358 -8.65 21.51 4.10
C TRP A 358 -9.77 20.81 3.35
N SER A 359 -9.69 20.76 2.02
CA SER A 359 -10.64 20.04 1.17
C SER A 359 -10.40 18.53 1.12
N LEU A 360 -9.32 18.04 1.73
CA LEU A 360 -9.13 16.61 1.95
C LEU A 360 -9.88 16.23 3.23
N HIS A 361 -10.79 15.27 3.15
CA HIS A 361 -11.48 14.74 4.32
C HIS A 361 -10.97 13.33 4.60
N GLU A 362 -10.46 13.10 5.81
CA GLU A 362 -9.93 11.78 6.19
C GLU A 362 -10.97 10.70 5.94
N TRP A 363 -10.59 9.59 5.34
CA TRP A 363 -11.54 8.57 4.88
C TRP A 363 -11.26 7.18 5.40
N TRP A 364 -10.00 6.73 5.46
CA TRP A 364 -9.64 5.53 6.21
C TRP A 364 -8.12 5.37 6.31
N ASP A 365 -7.63 4.54 7.23
CA ASP A 365 -6.23 4.11 7.26
C ASP A 365 -6.12 2.59 7.04
N TRP A 366 -5.48 2.19 5.94
CA TRP A 366 -5.36 0.79 5.50
C TRP A 366 -3.91 0.31 5.56
N LEU A 367 -3.66 -0.70 6.40
CA LEU A 367 -2.39 -1.41 6.45
C LEU A 367 -2.43 -2.67 5.59
N THR A 368 -1.47 -2.81 4.68
CA THR A 368 -1.34 -3.97 3.80
C THR A 368 -1.25 -5.28 4.62
N PRO A 369 -2.05 -6.32 4.30
CA PRO A 369 -1.99 -7.61 4.99
C PRO A 369 -0.59 -8.22 4.99
N THR A 370 -0.28 -9.03 6.00
CA THR A 370 1.02 -9.71 6.13
C THR A 370 1.25 -10.79 5.08
N SER A 371 0.19 -11.30 4.47
CA SER A 371 0.25 -12.35 3.44
C SER A 371 0.45 -11.82 2.01
N VAL A 372 0.43 -10.50 1.80
CA VAL A 372 0.49 -9.89 0.46
C VAL A 372 1.89 -9.33 0.19
N GLY A 373 2.67 -10.09 -0.58
CA GLY A 373 3.97 -9.66 -1.11
C GLY A 373 5.03 -9.34 -0.05
N HIS A 374 6.18 -8.86 -0.50
CA HIS A 374 7.26 -8.41 0.39
C HIS A 374 7.15 -6.92 0.78
N ARG A 375 6.31 -6.15 0.07
CA ARG A 375 6.15 -4.72 0.27
C ARG A 375 4.81 -4.45 0.91
N ARG A 376 4.82 -3.71 2.01
CA ARG A 376 3.64 -3.36 2.79
C ARG A 376 3.59 -1.85 2.98
N TYR A 377 2.37 -1.33 2.92
CA TYR A 377 2.07 0.09 3.04
C TYR A 377 1.01 0.31 4.11
N ASP A 378 1.21 1.32 4.96
CA ASP A 378 0.21 1.92 5.86
C ASP A 378 -0.30 3.18 5.17
N THR A 379 -1.54 3.15 4.68
CA THR A 379 -2.02 4.13 3.69
C THR A 379 -3.20 4.92 4.24
N MET A 380 -3.02 6.23 4.37
CA MET A 380 -4.09 7.16 4.72
C MET A 380 -4.88 7.56 3.46
N PHE A 381 -6.17 7.26 3.44
CA PHE A 381 -7.10 7.61 2.38
C PHE A 381 -7.82 8.89 2.74
N TYR A 382 -7.95 9.78 1.76
CA TYR A 382 -8.73 11.00 1.83
C TYR A 382 -9.82 10.98 0.76
N VAL A 383 -10.88 11.77 0.94
CA VAL A 383 -11.81 12.13 -0.14
C VAL A 383 -11.73 13.63 -0.38
N CYS A 384 -11.72 14.05 -1.65
CA CYS A 384 -11.75 15.45 -2.04
C CYS A 384 -12.86 15.66 -3.07
N CYS A 385 -13.81 16.54 -2.78
CA CYS A 385 -14.98 16.80 -3.64
C CYS A 385 -14.80 18.11 -4.42
N LEU A 386 -14.74 18.03 -5.74
CA LEU A 386 -14.58 19.15 -6.66
C LEU A 386 -15.88 19.42 -7.43
N GLU A 387 -16.27 20.69 -7.57
CA GLU A 387 -17.49 21.06 -8.30
C GLU A 387 -17.38 20.84 -9.81
N LYS A 388 -16.15 20.82 -10.35
CA LYS A 388 -15.87 20.63 -11.76
C LYS A 388 -14.75 19.62 -11.94
N GLN A 389 -14.86 18.83 -13.02
CA GLN A 389 -13.80 17.92 -13.42
C GLN A 389 -12.54 18.71 -13.80
N PRO A 390 -11.38 18.40 -13.21
CA PRO A 390 -10.12 19.03 -13.58
C PRO A 390 -9.59 18.48 -14.91
N ASP A 391 -8.74 19.27 -15.56
CA ASP A 391 -7.89 18.75 -16.64
C ASP A 391 -6.83 17.79 -16.04
N VAL A 392 -6.43 16.79 -16.83
CA VAL A 392 -5.49 15.76 -16.39
C VAL A 392 -4.34 15.66 -17.38
N VAL A 393 -3.12 15.60 -16.85
CA VAL A 393 -1.88 15.34 -17.57
C VAL A 393 -1.19 14.15 -16.91
N LEU A 394 -1.22 12.99 -17.57
CA LEU A 394 -0.62 11.77 -17.04
C LEU A 394 0.91 11.81 -17.16
N ASP A 395 1.58 11.21 -16.19
CA ASP A 395 3.04 11.03 -16.21
C ASP A 395 3.51 9.98 -17.24
N HIS A 396 2.60 9.13 -17.70
CA HIS A 396 2.80 8.00 -18.62
C HIS A 396 3.85 6.94 -18.17
N SER A 397 4.41 7.08 -16.97
CA SER A 397 5.45 6.20 -16.45
C SER A 397 4.89 5.24 -15.39
N GLU A 398 4.23 5.79 -14.37
CA GLU A 398 3.59 5.04 -13.30
C GLU A 398 2.11 4.77 -13.63
N VAL A 399 1.44 5.74 -14.24
CA VAL A 399 0.04 5.65 -14.66
C VAL A 399 -0.06 5.56 -16.18
N VAL A 400 -0.71 4.50 -16.66
CA VAL A 400 -0.84 4.24 -18.11
C VAL A 400 -2.11 4.87 -18.68
N THR A 401 -3.19 4.88 -17.89
CA THR A 401 -4.46 5.49 -18.28
C THR A 401 -5.25 5.87 -17.04
N LEU A 402 -6.22 6.75 -17.21
CA LEU A 402 -7.20 7.11 -16.18
C LEU A 402 -8.62 6.78 -16.62
N LYS A 403 -9.56 6.89 -15.68
CA LYS A 403 -10.99 6.82 -15.94
C LYS A 403 -11.75 7.69 -14.94
N TRP A 404 -12.70 8.48 -15.44
CA TRP A 404 -13.76 9.08 -14.63
C TRP A 404 -14.99 8.17 -14.67
N CYS A 405 -15.47 7.71 -13.53
CA CYS A 405 -16.50 6.67 -13.46
C CYS A 405 -17.33 6.75 -12.17
N THR A 406 -18.54 6.23 -12.18
CA THR A 406 -19.32 6.04 -10.95
C THR A 406 -18.77 4.86 -10.13
N PRO A 407 -19.05 4.77 -8.82
CA PRO A 407 -18.69 3.58 -8.05
C PRO A 407 -19.30 2.29 -8.62
N GLU A 408 -20.55 2.37 -9.07
CA GLU A 408 -21.28 1.25 -9.66
C GLU A 408 -20.60 0.74 -10.94
N GLU A 409 -20.20 1.62 -11.85
CA GLU A 409 -19.50 1.26 -13.09
C GLU A 409 -18.19 0.49 -12.82
N MET A 410 -17.41 0.94 -11.83
CA MET A 410 -16.14 0.26 -11.48
C MET A 410 -16.37 -1.09 -10.81
N LEU A 411 -17.40 -1.20 -9.97
CA LEU A 411 -17.75 -2.46 -9.33
C LEU A 411 -18.32 -3.48 -10.34
N GLU A 412 -19.10 -3.02 -11.31
CA GLU A 412 -19.60 -3.83 -12.44
C GLU A 412 -18.43 -4.39 -13.27
N GLU A 413 -17.53 -3.52 -13.73
CA GLU A 413 -16.35 -3.94 -14.50
C GLU A 413 -15.44 -4.85 -13.70
N HIS A 414 -15.32 -4.65 -12.39
CA HIS A 414 -14.61 -5.58 -11.53
C HIS A 414 -15.32 -6.93 -11.47
N SER A 415 -16.63 -6.95 -11.21
CA SER A 415 -17.41 -8.19 -11.07
C SER A 415 -17.42 -9.06 -12.33
N THR A 416 -17.27 -8.43 -13.50
CA THR A 416 -17.16 -9.08 -14.82
C THR A 416 -15.71 -9.39 -15.22
N ASN A 417 -14.75 -9.17 -14.32
CA ASN A 417 -13.31 -9.35 -14.53
C ASN A 417 -12.72 -8.51 -15.68
N ALA A 418 -13.40 -7.42 -16.06
CA ALA A 418 -12.90 -6.47 -17.05
C ALA A 418 -11.78 -5.57 -16.47
N VAL A 419 -11.83 -5.29 -15.16
CA VAL A 419 -10.78 -4.58 -14.44
C VAL A 419 -10.41 -5.29 -13.14
N PHE A 420 -9.15 -5.15 -12.75
CA PHE A 420 -8.69 -5.58 -11.44
C PHE A 420 -8.76 -4.42 -10.44
N LEU A 421 -9.45 -4.64 -9.33
CA LEU A 421 -9.48 -3.77 -8.16
C LEU A 421 -8.90 -4.53 -6.97
N ALA A 422 -7.98 -3.90 -6.25
CA ALA A 422 -7.52 -4.44 -4.99
C ALA A 422 -8.63 -4.31 -3.90
N PRO A 423 -8.58 -5.12 -2.83
CA PRO A 423 -9.66 -5.20 -1.85
C PRO A 423 -10.07 -3.85 -1.22
N PRO A 424 -9.15 -2.95 -0.81
CA PRO A 424 -9.54 -1.63 -0.29
C PRO A 424 -10.39 -0.83 -1.28
N GLN A 425 -10.06 -0.86 -2.57
CA GLN A 425 -10.80 -0.14 -3.62
C GLN A 425 -12.23 -0.67 -3.74
N VAL A 426 -12.43 -1.99 -3.74
CA VAL A 426 -13.78 -2.59 -3.75
C VAL A 426 -14.57 -2.17 -2.51
N TYR A 427 -13.94 -2.21 -1.34
CA TYR A 427 -14.59 -1.82 -0.09
C TYR A 427 -15.03 -0.35 -0.11
N GLU A 428 -14.14 0.55 -0.52
CA GLU A 428 -14.41 1.99 -0.54
C GLU A 428 -15.45 2.37 -1.60
N LEU A 429 -15.37 1.82 -2.81
CA LEU A 429 -16.41 1.99 -3.84
C LEU A 429 -17.78 1.48 -3.34
N SER A 430 -17.81 0.34 -2.65
CA SER A 430 -19.03 -0.20 -2.04
C SER A 430 -19.62 0.72 -0.96
N ARG A 431 -18.80 1.50 -0.22
CA ARG A 431 -19.31 2.51 0.71
C ARG A 431 -19.90 3.71 -0.01
N LEU A 432 -19.29 4.12 -1.13
CA LEU A 432 -19.75 5.27 -1.90
C LEU A 432 -21.13 5.04 -2.53
N LEU A 433 -21.53 3.79 -2.79
CA LEU A 433 -22.87 3.43 -3.27
C LEU A 433 -24.04 3.92 -2.38
N HIS A 434 -23.79 4.32 -1.12
CA HIS A 434 -24.81 4.97 -0.27
C HIS A 434 -25.25 6.34 -0.78
N PHE A 435 -24.43 7.00 -1.60
CA PHE A 435 -24.68 8.35 -2.05
C PHE A 435 -25.08 8.34 -3.52
N SER A 436 -26.28 8.85 -3.80
CA SER A 436 -26.70 9.23 -5.16
C SER A 436 -26.46 10.72 -5.45
N SER A 437 -26.14 11.53 -4.43
CA SER A 437 -25.89 12.97 -4.55
C SER A 437 -24.46 13.35 -4.16
N PHE A 438 -23.79 14.11 -5.02
CA PHE A 438 -22.51 14.76 -4.84
C PHE A 438 -22.53 15.62 -3.59
N GLN A 439 -23.59 16.40 -3.40
CA GLN A 439 -23.73 17.28 -2.24
C GLN A 439 -23.86 16.47 -0.95
N ALA A 440 -24.61 15.36 -0.97
CA ALA A 440 -24.74 14.50 0.19
C ALA A 440 -23.40 13.82 0.56
N LEU A 441 -22.66 13.33 -0.44
CA LEU A 441 -21.32 12.76 -0.24
C LEU A 441 -20.35 13.82 0.32
N ARG A 442 -20.34 15.02 -0.26
CA ARG A 442 -19.50 16.14 0.19
C ARG A 442 -19.79 16.53 1.64
N SER A 443 -21.07 16.72 1.98
CA SER A 443 -21.48 17.05 3.36
C SER A 443 -21.10 15.93 4.33
N PHE A 444 -21.40 14.67 3.98
CA PHE A 444 -21.04 13.51 4.81
C PHE A 444 -19.54 13.42 5.06
N ALA A 445 -18.72 13.61 4.02
CA ALA A 445 -17.27 13.57 4.12
C ALA A 445 -16.73 14.61 5.12
N GLY A 446 -17.19 15.87 5.00
CA GLY A 446 -16.77 16.96 5.89
C GLY A 446 -17.21 16.76 7.34
N GLU A 447 -18.46 16.35 7.57
CA GLU A 447 -18.98 16.11 8.93
C GLU A 447 -18.31 14.91 9.60
N ARG A 448 -18.12 13.82 8.84
CA ARG A 448 -17.59 12.56 9.39
C ARG A 448 -16.10 12.66 9.69
N ALA A 449 -15.32 13.45 8.94
CA ALA A 449 -13.88 13.60 9.17
C ALA A 449 -13.52 13.97 10.63
N ARG A 450 -14.39 14.73 11.34
CA ARG A 450 -14.17 15.08 12.76
C ARG A 450 -14.19 13.87 13.71
N LYS A 451 -14.83 12.78 13.30
CA LYS A 451 -14.95 11.54 14.09
C LYS A 451 -13.70 10.65 14.02
N GLY A 452 -12.64 11.12 13.37
CA GLY A 452 -11.36 10.43 13.25
C GLY A 452 -11.44 9.15 12.40
N VAL A 453 -10.36 8.38 12.42
CA VAL A 453 -10.25 7.10 11.72
C VAL A 453 -9.41 6.11 12.54
N GLN A 454 -9.55 4.83 12.26
CA GLN A 454 -8.73 3.78 12.84
C GLN A 454 -7.96 3.06 11.74
N ARG A 455 -6.77 2.57 12.09
CA ARG A 455 -6.01 1.70 11.19
C ARG A 455 -6.64 0.32 11.09
N TRP A 456 -6.88 -0.13 9.88
CA TRP A 456 -7.31 -1.50 9.59
C TRP A 456 -6.18 -2.32 9.03
N LEU A 457 -5.93 -3.47 9.67
CA LEU A 457 -5.09 -4.53 9.14
C LEU A 457 -5.99 -5.68 8.70
N PRO A 458 -6.19 -5.91 7.39
CA PRO A 458 -6.96 -7.06 6.96
C PRO A 458 -6.18 -8.35 7.27
N VAL A 459 -6.88 -9.33 7.86
CA VAL A 459 -6.32 -10.64 8.20
C VAL A 459 -6.86 -11.66 7.22
N ILE A 460 -5.97 -12.25 6.42
CA ILE A 460 -6.36 -13.21 5.39
C ILE A 460 -6.49 -14.60 6.01
N VAL A 461 -7.65 -15.23 5.77
CA VAL A 461 -7.89 -16.66 6.03
C VAL A 461 -8.23 -17.36 4.71
N THR A 462 -7.81 -18.61 4.56
CA THR A 462 -8.07 -19.41 3.36
C THR A 462 -9.27 -20.34 3.55
N CYS A 463 -9.96 -20.61 2.45
CA CYS A 463 -11.13 -21.47 2.35
C CYS A 463 -10.94 -22.41 1.15
N MET A 464 -11.78 -23.44 1.02
CA MET A 464 -11.65 -24.44 -0.06
C MET A 464 -11.75 -23.85 -1.48
N ASP A 465 -12.53 -22.78 -1.64
CA ASP A 465 -12.86 -22.16 -2.94
C ASP A 465 -12.49 -20.68 -3.03
N GLY A 466 -11.66 -20.18 -2.11
CA GLY A 466 -11.26 -18.77 -2.07
C GLY A 466 -10.56 -18.36 -0.78
N ALA A 467 -10.54 -17.06 -0.53
CA ALA A 467 -10.01 -16.48 0.70
C ALA A 467 -10.99 -15.46 1.28
N ILE A 468 -10.85 -15.18 2.57
CA ILE A 468 -11.59 -14.14 3.26
C ILE A 468 -10.58 -13.18 3.88
N SER A 469 -10.70 -11.91 3.53
CA SER A 469 -9.98 -10.81 4.16
C SER A 469 -10.82 -10.25 5.30
N LEU A 470 -10.55 -10.69 6.52
CA LEU A 470 -11.25 -10.27 7.73
C LEU A 470 -10.86 -8.85 8.12
N LEU A 471 -11.86 -8.04 8.49
CA LEU A 471 -11.67 -6.67 8.95
C LEU A 471 -12.06 -6.53 10.43
N PRO A 472 -11.55 -5.51 11.15
CA PRO A 472 -11.90 -5.30 12.54
C PRO A 472 -13.42 -5.23 12.77
N GLY A 473 -13.92 -6.03 13.73
CA GLY A 473 -15.36 -6.17 14.00
C GLY A 473 -16.00 -7.41 13.39
N ASP A 474 -15.29 -8.12 12.49
CA ASP A 474 -15.70 -9.46 12.09
C ASP A 474 -15.59 -10.44 13.27
N GLU A 475 -16.55 -11.34 13.41
CA GLU A 475 -16.59 -12.37 14.45
C GLU A 475 -15.32 -13.25 14.45
N MET A 476 -14.72 -13.47 13.27
CA MET A 476 -13.49 -14.25 13.13
C MET A 476 -12.22 -13.40 13.23
N TYR A 477 -12.33 -12.06 13.32
CA TYR A 477 -11.16 -11.20 13.40
C TYR A 477 -10.39 -11.46 14.70
N PRO A 478 -9.06 -11.67 14.65
CA PRO A 478 -8.29 -12.00 15.83
C PRO A 478 -8.24 -10.82 16.81
N ARG A 479 -8.39 -11.09 18.11
CA ARG A 479 -8.25 -10.07 19.17
C ARG A 479 -6.88 -9.38 19.17
N LYS A 480 -5.84 -10.10 18.75
CA LYS A 480 -4.48 -9.60 18.59
C LYS A 480 -3.99 -9.98 17.18
N PRO A 481 -4.22 -9.13 16.16
CA PRO A 481 -3.76 -9.42 14.81
C PRO A 481 -2.23 -9.39 14.73
N ASP A 482 -1.67 -10.26 13.89
CA ASP A 482 -0.23 -10.35 13.67
C ASP A 482 0.21 -9.27 12.67
N TYR A 483 0.76 -8.17 13.19
CA TYR A 483 1.26 -7.07 12.37
C TYR A 483 2.59 -7.38 11.67
N LEU A 484 3.33 -8.41 12.10
CA LEU A 484 4.68 -8.72 11.61
C LEU A 484 4.72 -9.93 10.67
N GLY A 485 3.63 -10.69 10.59
CA GLY A 485 3.52 -11.85 9.71
C GLY A 485 4.34 -13.05 10.17
N LYS A 486 4.43 -13.24 11.49
CA LYS A 486 5.12 -14.36 12.13
C LYS A 486 4.35 -15.68 12.00
N SER A 487 3.03 -15.62 11.88
CA SER A 487 2.17 -16.80 11.77
C SER A 487 1.45 -16.85 10.42
N PRO A 488 1.33 -18.04 9.79
CA PRO A 488 0.49 -18.18 8.62
C PRO A 488 -0.98 -17.91 8.96
N GLY A 489 -1.73 -17.41 7.98
CA GLY A 489 -3.17 -17.21 8.13
C GLY A 489 -3.90 -18.55 8.39
N PRO A 490 -4.99 -18.54 9.17
CA PRO A 490 -5.85 -19.71 9.34
C PRO A 490 -6.35 -20.31 8.02
N ASP A 491 -6.40 -21.64 7.94
CA ASP A 491 -6.93 -22.39 6.81
C ASP A 491 -8.17 -23.19 7.24
N TYR A 492 -9.29 -23.01 6.53
CA TYR A 492 -10.57 -23.62 6.86
C TYR A 492 -11.02 -24.63 5.80
N PRO A 493 -11.37 -25.88 6.19
CA PRO A 493 -11.90 -26.89 5.27
C PRO A 493 -13.40 -26.65 5.00
N ALA A 494 -13.75 -25.43 4.59
CA ALA A 494 -15.09 -25.01 4.22
C ALA A 494 -15.00 -24.01 3.07
N SER A 495 -16.05 -23.93 2.27
CA SER A 495 -16.21 -22.88 1.26
C SER A 495 -16.47 -21.52 1.89
N VAL A 496 -16.19 -20.45 1.15
CA VAL A 496 -16.50 -19.07 1.54
C VAL A 496 -18.00 -18.91 1.87
N ASP A 497 -18.90 -19.58 1.12
CA ASP A 497 -20.34 -19.52 1.38
C ASP A 497 -20.75 -20.23 2.67
N GLU A 498 -20.14 -21.39 2.98
CA GLU A 498 -20.37 -22.07 4.25
C GLU A 498 -19.87 -21.23 5.42
N MET A 499 -18.69 -20.61 5.28
CA MET A 499 -18.16 -19.67 6.27
C MET A 499 -19.10 -18.48 6.45
N ARG A 500 -19.67 -17.94 5.37
CA ARG A 500 -20.65 -16.85 5.46
C ARG A 500 -21.91 -17.26 6.23
N LYS A 501 -22.43 -18.47 6.00
CA LYS A 501 -23.65 -18.95 6.68
C LYS A 501 -23.46 -19.24 8.17
N ARG A 502 -22.22 -19.51 8.61
CA ARG A 502 -21.90 -19.87 10.00
C ARG A 502 -21.77 -18.67 10.93
N HIS A 503 -21.58 -17.46 10.40
CA HIS A 503 -21.28 -16.27 11.18
C HIS A 503 -22.31 -15.17 10.91
N SER A 504 -22.69 -14.45 11.97
CA SER A 504 -23.68 -13.37 11.88
C SER A 504 -23.04 -11.99 11.97
N GLY A 505 -21.92 -11.86 12.69
CA GLY A 505 -21.09 -10.66 12.76
C GLY A 505 -20.06 -10.64 11.64
N ILE A 506 -20.47 -10.20 10.44
CA ILE A 506 -19.64 -10.21 9.25
C ILE A 506 -19.08 -8.80 9.01
N HIS A 507 -17.77 -8.72 8.82
CA HIS A 507 -17.07 -7.54 8.35
C HIS A 507 -15.81 -7.96 7.58
N ARG A 508 -15.97 -8.25 6.29
CA ARG A 508 -14.92 -8.92 5.52
C ARG A 508 -15.03 -8.59 4.04
N ILE A 509 -13.96 -8.86 3.32
CA ILE A 509 -13.95 -8.91 1.86
C ILE A 509 -13.72 -10.37 1.46
N GLU A 510 -14.66 -10.93 0.74
CA GLU A 510 -14.57 -12.31 0.24
C GLU A 510 -13.91 -12.30 -1.13
N VAL A 511 -12.93 -13.18 -1.35
CA VAL A 511 -12.10 -13.22 -2.55
C VAL A 511 -12.23 -14.59 -3.22
N ARG A 512 -12.55 -14.60 -4.53
CA ARG A 512 -12.61 -15.79 -5.38
C ARG A 512 -11.92 -15.51 -6.72
N GLY A 513 -10.74 -16.08 -6.91
CA GLY A 513 -9.90 -15.76 -8.06
C GLY A 513 -9.54 -14.26 -8.08
N PRO A 514 -9.70 -13.54 -9.20
CA PRO A 514 -9.39 -12.11 -9.30
C PRO A 514 -10.49 -11.22 -8.70
N ILE A 515 -11.66 -11.78 -8.35
CA ILE A 515 -12.83 -11.01 -7.92
C ILE A 515 -12.91 -11.00 -6.41
N CYS A 516 -13.25 -9.85 -5.86
CA CYS A 516 -13.59 -9.73 -4.45
C CYS A 516 -14.88 -8.93 -4.21
N THR A 517 -15.50 -9.17 -3.05
CA THR A 517 -16.79 -8.58 -2.70
C THR A 517 -16.82 -8.20 -1.22
N ALA A 518 -17.13 -6.94 -0.93
CA ALA A 518 -17.27 -6.46 0.44
C ALA A 518 -18.59 -6.92 1.07
N ARG A 519 -18.52 -7.40 2.31
CA ARG A 519 -19.68 -7.81 3.13
C ARG A 519 -19.55 -7.27 4.53
N CYS A 520 -20.62 -6.65 5.00
CA CYS A 520 -20.65 -6.07 6.33
C CYS A 520 -22.07 -6.11 6.90
N THR A 521 -22.23 -6.67 8.09
CA THR A 521 -23.48 -6.70 8.87
C THR A 521 -23.35 -5.95 10.20
N VAL A 522 -22.15 -5.46 10.50
CA VAL A 522 -21.84 -4.67 11.70
C VAL A 522 -21.63 -3.20 11.33
N SER A 523 -21.80 -2.30 12.28
CA SER A 523 -21.50 -0.88 12.06
C SER A 523 -20.01 -0.63 12.18
N PRO A 524 -19.32 -0.10 11.14
CA PRO A 524 -17.94 0.34 11.28
C PRO A 524 -17.80 1.49 12.30
N PRO A 525 -16.63 1.62 12.95
CA PRO A 525 -16.38 2.69 13.93
C PRO A 525 -16.32 4.07 13.26
N CYS A 526 -16.12 5.13 14.07
CA CYS A 526 -15.87 6.50 13.61
C CYS A 526 -16.99 7.09 12.71
N GLY A 527 -18.23 6.60 12.87
CA GLY A 527 -19.39 7.09 12.13
C GLY A 527 -19.36 6.76 10.64
N HIS A 528 -18.58 5.75 10.23
CA HIS A 528 -18.56 5.28 8.86
C HIS A 528 -19.76 4.42 8.50
N LEU A 529 -20.11 4.44 7.22
CA LEU A 529 -21.16 3.59 6.68
C LEU A 529 -20.61 2.21 6.36
N GLN A 530 -21.43 1.18 6.55
CA GLN A 530 -21.12 -0.16 6.07
C GLN A 530 -21.03 -0.17 4.53
N PRO A 531 -20.13 -0.96 3.91
CA PRO A 531 -20.13 -1.15 2.47
C PRO A 531 -21.43 -1.82 2.02
N LEU A 532 -22.03 -1.31 0.93
CA LEU A 532 -23.10 -2.01 0.26
C LEU A 532 -22.50 -3.15 -0.57
N THR A 533 -22.94 -4.38 -0.30
CA THR A 533 -22.53 -5.54 -1.09
C THR A 533 -23.07 -5.38 -2.51
N TYR A 534 -22.16 -5.09 -3.44
CA TYR A 534 -22.47 -5.05 -4.85
C TYR A 534 -22.76 -6.46 -5.38
N ARG A 535 -23.82 -6.58 -6.17
CA ARG A 535 -24.23 -7.82 -6.85
C ARG A 535 -24.58 -7.42 -8.29
N PRO A 536 -23.94 -8.00 -9.32
CA PRO A 536 -24.36 -7.75 -10.69
C PRO A 536 -25.80 -8.24 -10.88
N ASP A 537 -26.61 -7.47 -11.59
CA ASP A 537 -27.98 -7.83 -11.92
C ASP A 537 -27.97 -8.89 -13.05
N GLY A 538 -28.08 -10.16 -12.68
CA GLY A 538 -28.26 -11.28 -13.60
C GLY A 538 -27.12 -12.31 -13.58
N PRO A 539 -27.32 -13.49 -14.20
CA PRO A 539 -26.31 -14.54 -14.23
C PRO A 539 -25.07 -14.02 -14.96
N LEU A 540 -23.89 -14.27 -14.38
CA LEU A 540 -22.59 -14.14 -15.04
C LEU A 540 -22.64 -14.94 -16.35
N VAL A 541 -22.95 -14.27 -17.47
CA VAL A 541 -22.78 -14.88 -18.78
C VAL A 541 -21.28 -15.00 -18.96
N GLN A 542 -20.76 -16.20 -18.70
CA GLN A 542 -19.41 -16.57 -19.12
C GLN A 542 -19.37 -16.36 -20.63
N SER A 543 -18.71 -15.29 -21.06
CA SER A 543 -18.31 -15.10 -22.45
C SER A 543 -17.29 -16.19 -22.79
N TYR A 544 -17.78 -17.35 -23.21
CA TYR A 544 -17.02 -18.29 -24.01
C TYR A 544 -17.14 -17.87 -25.46
N LEU A 545 -16.26 -16.98 -25.91
CA LEU A 545 -15.77 -16.90 -27.29
C LEU A 545 -14.34 -16.35 -27.28
#